data_AF-A0A2V8Y784-F1
#
_entry.id   AF-A0A2V8Y784-F1
#
_cell.length_a   1.000
_cell.length_b   1.000
_cell.length_c   1.000
_cell.angle_alpha   90.00
_cell.angle_beta   90.00
_cell.angle_gamma   90.00
#
_symmetry.space_group_name_H-M   'P 1'
#
loop_
_entity.id
_entity.type
_entity.pdbx_description
1 polymer ?
#
loop_
_entity_poly.entity_id
_entity_poly.type
_entity_poly.pdbx_seq_one_letter_code
_entity_poly.pdbx_strand_id
1 'polypeptide(L)'
;MRVSSMNFSENLWGGRPTDPRVYQADGVVDYALRRKARDFVAGVERVIELSRQQKVALMCAEEDPLHCHRFLMIGPALLERGVTPVHIRRGGVLESQREAEDRLLALNHLTAFTSGSLFVSERSTALEDALRRQAQECAFRGSPEQMEDF
;
A
#
# COMPACT_ATOMS: atom_id res chain seq x y z
N MET A 1 12.65 25.11 -1.16
CA MET A 1 11.51 24.19 -1.14
C MET A 1 11.53 23.44 0.18
N ARG A 2 10.60 23.70 1.12
CA ARG A 2 10.53 22.98 2.39
C ARG A 2 9.84 21.64 2.14
N VAL A 3 10.58 20.54 2.26
CA VAL A 3 10.03 19.19 2.34
C VAL A 3 10.08 18.83 3.82
N SER A 4 8.92 18.75 4.47
CA SER A 4 8.86 18.27 5.85
C SER A 4 8.94 16.75 5.80
N SER A 5 10.02 16.16 6.33
CA SER A 5 10.07 14.73 6.59
C SER A 5 9.28 14.43 7.86
N MET A 6 8.31 13.52 7.77
CA MET A 6 7.60 13.00 8.93
C MET A 6 8.05 11.56 9.16
N ASN A 7 8.63 11.32 10.33
CA ASN A 7 8.91 9.97 10.80
C ASN A 7 7.62 9.40 11.39
N PHE A 8 6.87 8.66 10.58
CA PHE A 8 5.79 7.82 11.07
C PHE A 8 6.43 6.62 11.79
N SER A 9 6.14 6.45 13.08
CA SER A 9 6.64 5.31 13.86
C SER A 9 6.33 4.00 13.15
N GLU A 10 7.32 3.10 13.08
CA GLU A 10 7.27 1.82 12.35
C GLU A 10 6.06 0.94 12.70
N ASN A 11 5.44 1.14 13.88
CA ASN A 11 4.34 0.30 14.36
C ASN A 11 2.94 0.82 13.99
N LEU A 12 2.76 2.12 13.74
CA LEU A 12 1.44 2.71 13.44
C LEU A 12 1.10 2.66 11.94
N TRP A 13 2.11 2.57 11.07
CA TRP A 13 1.99 2.58 9.61
C TRP A 13 2.87 1.57 8.88
N GLY A 14 3.86 1.02 9.57
CA GLY A 14 4.76 0.06 8.96
C GLY A 14 4.09 -1.28 8.76
N GLY A 15 4.76 -2.13 7.98
CA GLY A 15 4.27 -3.46 7.65
C GLY A 15 4.25 -4.44 8.83
N ARG A 16 4.44 -4.03 10.09
CA ARG A 16 4.53 -4.93 11.26
C ARG A 16 3.48 -4.59 12.33
N PRO A 17 2.20 -4.90 12.10
CA PRO A 17 1.13 -4.62 13.05
C PRO A 17 1.31 -5.43 14.34
N THR A 18 0.89 -4.88 15.48
CA THR A 18 0.85 -5.63 16.75
C THR A 18 -0.49 -6.34 16.98
N ASP A 19 -1.52 -6.03 16.19
CA ASP A 19 -2.84 -6.65 16.30
C ASP A 19 -2.82 -8.03 15.60
N PRO A 20 -2.95 -9.15 16.32
CA PRO A 20 -2.91 -10.48 15.70
C PRO A 20 -4.06 -10.71 14.73
N ARG A 21 -5.17 -9.96 14.85
CA ARG A 21 -6.36 -10.13 14.01
C ARG A 21 -6.18 -9.65 12.57
N VAL A 22 -5.08 -8.95 12.27
CA VAL A 22 -4.76 -8.54 10.90
C VAL A 22 -3.79 -9.50 10.21
N TYR A 23 -3.54 -10.67 10.79
CA TYR A 23 -2.73 -11.72 10.20
C TYR A 23 -3.62 -12.81 9.60
N GLN A 24 -3.17 -13.36 8.48
CA GLN A 24 -3.73 -14.57 7.88
C GLN A 24 -3.30 -15.81 8.68
N ALA A 25 -3.94 -16.95 8.39
CA ALA A 25 -3.63 -18.22 9.06
C ALA A 25 -2.17 -18.70 8.87
N ASP A 26 -1.50 -18.25 7.81
CA ASP A 26 -0.10 -18.56 7.52
C ASP A 26 0.91 -17.55 8.12
N GLY A 27 0.40 -16.61 8.92
CA GLY A 27 1.18 -15.59 9.61
C GLY A 27 1.55 -14.38 8.75
N VAL A 28 1.06 -14.26 7.52
CA VAL A 28 1.28 -13.07 6.67
C VAL A 28 0.26 -11.98 7.00
N VAL A 29 0.69 -10.72 7.07
CA VAL A 29 -0.23 -9.59 7.30
C VAL A 29 -1.24 -9.47 6.16
N ASP A 30 -2.52 -9.46 6.50
CA ASP A 30 -3.61 -9.13 5.58
C ASP A 30 -3.76 -7.60 5.48
N TYR A 31 -3.30 -7.02 4.38
CA TYR A 31 -3.43 -5.58 4.14
C TYR A 31 -4.88 -5.10 4.01
N ALA A 32 -5.81 -5.94 3.56
CA ALA A 32 -7.23 -5.56 3.49
C ALA A 32 -7.85 -5.46 4.89
N LEU A 33 -7.50 -6.36 5.81
CA LEU A 33 -7.88 -6.23 7.23
C LEU A 33 -7.15 -5.08 7.90
N ARG A 34 -5.85 -4.93 7.66
CA ARG A 34 -5.03 -3.85 8.23
C ARG A 34 -5.56 -2.47 7.85
N ARG A 35 -6.02 -2.26 6.61
CA ARG A 35 -6.63 -1.00 6.15
C ARG A 35 -7.88 -0.60 6.94
N LYS A 36 -8.57 -1.54 7.58
CA LYS A 36 -9.79 -1.30 8.37
C LYS A 36 -9.50 -0.95 9.83
N ALA A 37 -8.26 -1.16 10.30
CA ALA A 37 -7.90 -0.88 11.67
C ALA A 37 -7.94 0.62 11.98
N ARG A 38 -8.40 0.97 13.18
CA ARG A 38 -8.69 2.36 13.57
C ARG A 38 -7.46 3.26 13.54
N ASP A 39 -6.32 2.74 13.99
CA ASP A 39 -5.04 3.44 14.01
C ASP A 39 -4.51 3.71 12.60
N PHE A 40 -4.65 2.74 11.68
CA PHE A 40 -4.29 2.92 10.28
C PHE A 40 -5.13 4.01 9.62
N VAL A 41 -6.45 3.94 9.78
CA VAL A 41 -7.38 4.94 9.22
C VAL A 41 -7.06 6.34 9.75
N ALA A 42 -6.88 6.48 11.06
CA ALA A 42 -6.49 7.75 11.67
C ALA A 42 -5.16 8.29 11.12
N GLY A 43 -4.22 7.39 10.85
CA GLY A 43 -3.01 7.71 10.12
C GLY A 43 -3.31 8.30 8.75
N VAL A 44 -3.99 7.55 7.87
CA VAL A 44 -4.26 7.97 6.49
C VAL A 44 -4.92 9.35 6.45
N GLU A 45 -5.92 9.59 7.30
CA GLU A 45 -6.58 10.90 7.42
C GLU A 45 -5.59 12.02 7.80
N ARG A 46 -4.64 11.73 8.69
CA ARG A 46 -3.61 12.71 9.08
C ARG A 46 -2.71 13.10 7.91
N VAL A 47 -2.32 12.15 7.06
CA VAL A 47 -1.52 12.43 5.86
C VAL A 47 -2.32 13.24 4.84
N ILE A 48 -3.59 12.88 4.64
CA ILE A 48 -4.47 13.63 3.73
C ILE A 48 -4.62 15.07 4.20
N GLU A 49 -4.90 15.28 5.49
CA GLU A 49 -5.02 16.63 6.05
C GLU A 49 -3.71 17.42 5.91
N LEU A 50 -2.57 16.78 6.15
CA LEU A 50 -1.27 17.41 5.96
C LEU A 50 -1.02 17.79 4.49
N SER A 51 -1.43 16.94 3.55
CA SER A 51 -1.24 17.14 2.11
C SER A 51 -2.00 18.37 1.58
N ARG A 52 -3.09 18.76 2.25
CA ARG A 52 -3.84 19.99 1.95
C ARG A 52 -3.07 21.26 2.35
N GLN A 53 -2.15 21.14 3.30
CA GLN A 53 -1.42 22.27 3.88
C GLN A 53 -0.01 22.42 3.29
N GLN A 54 0.60 21.31 2.86
CA GLN A 54 1.96 21.29 2.33
C GLN A 54 2.23 20.09 1.41
N LYS A 55 3.36 20.12 0.70
CA LYS A 55 3.85 18.97 -0.07
C LYS A 55 4.30 17.87 0.89
N VAL A 56 3.74 16.68 0.76
CA VAL A 56 4.05 15.50 1.58
C VAL A 56 4.72 14.45 0.72
N ALA A 57 5.79 13.85 1.23
CA ALA A 57 6.43 12.68 0.65
C ALA A 57 6.47 11.55 1.70
N LEU A 58 5.95 10.38 1.34
CA LEU A 58 6.05 9.17 2.16
C LEU A 58 7.22 8.33 1.65
N MET A 59 8.28 8.22 2.45
CA MET A 59 9.52 7.53 2.03
C MET A 59 9.45 6.03 2.35
N CYS A 60 9.80 5.16 1.39
CA CYS A 60 9.93 3.71 1.55
C CYS A 60 11.41 3.27 1.54
N ALA A 61 11.72 2.07 2.06
CA ALA A 61 13.08 1.51 1.96
C ALA A 61 13.29 0.83 0.59
N GLU A 62 12.19 0.43 -0.03
CA GLU A 62 12.08 -0.26 -1.29
C GLU A 62 12.07 0.76 -2.44
N GLU A 63 12.91 0.54 -3.45
CA GLU A 63 12.95 1.39 -4.65
C GLU A 63 11.74 1.14 -5.56
N ASP A 64 11.22 -0.08 -5.59
CA ASP A 64 10.07 -0.45 -6.40
C ASP A 64 8.77 -0.42 -5.59
N PRO A 65 7.76 0.41 -5.96
CA PRO A 65 6.46 0.43 -5.32
C PRO A 65 5.82 -0.96 -5.28
N LEU A 66 6.05 -1.83 -6.27
CA LEU A 66 5.40 -3.14 -6.30
C LEU A 66 5.90 -4.09 -5.21
N HIS A 67 7.00 -3.77 -4.54
CA HIS A 67 7.52 -4.50 -3.38
C HIS A 67 7.40 -3.70 -2.07
N CYS A 68 6.87 -2.48 -2.14
CA CYS A 68 6.74 -1.59 -0.99
C CYS A 68 5.35 -1.72 -0.36
N HIS A 69 5.31 -1.95 0.95
CA HIS A 69 4.05 -1.95 1.71
C HIS A 69 3.26 -0.63 1.58
N ARG A 70 3.93 0.51 1.35
CA ARG A 70 3.23 1.80 1.17
C ARG A 70 2.41 1.82 -0.11
N PHE A 71 2.89 1.23 -1.20
CA PHE A 71 2.07 1.10 -2.40
C PHE A 71 0.97 0.06 -2.18
N LEU A 72 1.30 -1.13 -1.68
CA LEU A 72 0.35 -2.25 -1.57
C LEU A 72 -0.74 -2.02 -0.51
N MET A 73 -0.47 -1.22 0.52
CA MET A 73 -1.36 -0.97 1.64
C MET A 73 -1.88 0.48 1.69
N ILE A 74 -0.99 1.47 1.65
CA ILE A 74 -1.38 2.89 1.80
C ILE A 74 -1.95 3.44 0.49
N GLY A 75 -1.39 3.07 -0.66
CA GLY A 75 -1.84 3.48 -2.00
C GLY A 75 -3.36 3.30 -2.20
N PRO A 76 -3.90 2.07 -2.04
CA PRO A 76 -5.33 1.82 -2.10
C PRO A 76 -6.15 2.68 -1.13
N ALA A 77 -5.68 2.84 0.11
CA ALA A 77 -6.39 3.63 1.12
C ALA A 77 -6.46 5.13 0.79
N LEU A 78 -5.43 5.66 0.13
CA LEU A 78 -5.43 7.04 -0.39
C LEU A 78 -6.38 7.18 -1.58
N LEU A 79 -6.37 6.21 -2.52
CA LEU A 79 -7.25 6.21 -3.69
C LEU A 79 -8.72 6.15 -3.31
N GLU A 80 -9.10 5.31 -2.34
CA GLU A 80 -10.46 5.24 -1.78
C GLU A 80 -10.95 6.59 -1.23
N ARG A 81 -10.02 7.50 -0.87
CA ARG A 81 -10.29 8.84 -0.35
C ARG A 81 -10.07 9.94 -1.38
N GLY A 82 -9.91 9.58 -2.65
CA GLY A 82 -9.73 10.52 -3.76
C GLY A 82 -8.36 11.16 -3.85
N VAL A 83 -7.34 10.59 -3.21
CA VAL A 83 -5.95 11.05 -3.29
C VAL A 83 -5.13 10.09 -4.13
N THR A 84 -4.61 10.58 -5.25
CA THR A 84 -3.76 9.78 -6.15
C THR A 84 -2.28 10.06 -5.87
N PRO A 85 -1.52 9.07 -5.34
CA PRO A 85 -0.09 9.25 -5.13
C PRO A 85 0.70 9.20 -6.45
N VAL A 86 1.93 9.74 -6.41
CA VAL A 86 2.94 9.59 -7.46
C VAL A 86 4.18 8.99 -6.82
N HIS A 87 4.79 8.03 -7.50
CA HIS A 87 5.94 7.29 -7.01
C HIS A 87 7.24 7.87 -7.55
N ILE A 88 8.20 8.14 -6.68
CA ILE A 88 9.52 8.63 -7.06
C ILE A 88 10.45 7.42 -7.13
N ARG A 89 10.83 7.03 -8.35
CA ARG A 89 11.72 5.91 -8.66
C ARG A 89 13.19 6.33 -8.69
N ARG A 90 14.08 5.36 -8.86
CA ARG A 90 15.53 5.60 -9.05
C ARG A 90 15.77 6.66 -10.12
N GLY A 91 16.70 7.58 -9.82
CA GLY A 91 17.02 8.69 -10.71
C GLY A 91 16.01 9.84 -10.70
N GLY A 92 15.03 9.82 -9.80
CA GLY A 92 14.00 10.87 -9.70
C GLY A 92 12.90 10.74 -10.74
N VAL A 93 12.82 9.60 -11.43
CA VAL A 93 11.75 9.30 -12.39
C VAL A 93 10.42 9.24 -11.63
N LEU A 94 9.41 9.93 -12.14
CA LEU A 94 8.07 9.88 -11.59
C LEU A 94 7.27 8.79 -12.30
N GLU A 95 6.70 7.88 -11.51
CA GLU A 95 5.77 6.85 -11.95
C GLU A 95 4.40 7.16 -11.35
N SER A 96 3.39 7.33 -12.20
CA SER A 96 2.02 7.54 -11.74
C SER A 96 1.47 6.29 -11.07
N GLN A 97 0.47 6.46 -10.20
CA GLN A 97 -0.24 5.34 -9.61
C GLN A 97 -0.80 4.37 -10.68
N ARG A 98 -1.30 4.90 -11.80
CA ARG A 98 -1.86 4.09 -12.89
C ARG A 98 -0.81 3.25 -13.61
N GLU A 99 0.38 3.79 -13.84
CA GLU A 99 1.50 3.05 -14.43
C GLU A 99 1.98 1.93 -13.50
N ALA A 100 2.10 2.22 -12.19
CA ALA A 100 2.44 1.20 -11.20
C ALA A 100 1.37 0.09 -11.12
N GLU A 101 0.08 0.44 -11.15
CA GLU A 101 -1.03 -0.51 -11.21
C GLU A 101 -1.02 -1.39 -12.47
N ASP A 102 -0.71 -0.83 -13.63
CA ASP A 102 -0.58 -1.60 -14.87
C ASP A 102 0.57 -2.60 -14.80
N ARG A 103 1.71 -2.19 -14.24
CA ARG A 103 2.83 -3.09 -13.98
C ARG A 103 2.45 -4.18 -12.98
N LEU A 104 1.69 -3.85 -11.95
CA LEU A 104 1.21 -4.82 -10.96
C LEU A 104 0.30 -5.87 -11.61
N LEU A 105 -0.63 -5.44 -12.46
CA LEU A 105 -1.48 -6.34 -13.25
C LEU A 105 -0.64 -7.22 -14.18
N ALA A 106 0.34 -6.64 -14.89
CA ALA A 106 1.22 -7.40 -15.78
C ALA A 106 2.06 -8.44 -15.02
N LEU A 107 2.61 -8.07 -13.86
CA LEU A 107 3.38 -8.96 -12.98
C LEU A 107 2.54 -10.15 -12.50
N ASN A 108 1.24 -9.96 -12.32
CA ASN A 108 0.30 -10.98 -11.89
C ASN A 108 -0.43 -11.69 -13.05
N HIS A 109 0.07 -11.55 -14.28
CA HIS A 109 -0.50 -12.17 -15.50
C HIS A 109 -1.93 -11.71 -15.84
N LEU A 110 -2.28 -10.46 -15.47
CA LEU A 110 -3.60 -9.83 -15.66
C LEU A 110 -3.54 -8.69 -16.69
N THR A 111 -2.71 -8.83 -17.74
CA THR A 111 -2.45 -7.78 -18.74
C THR A 111 -3.70 -7.30 -19.48
N ALA A 112 -4.72 -8.16 -19.62
CA ALA A 112 -6.01 -7.81 -20.20
C ALA A 112 -6.75 -6.67 -19.47
N PHE A 113 -6.41 -6.43 -18.20
CA PHE A 113 -7.03 -5.42 -17.35
C PHE A 113 -6.20 -4.14 -17.20
N THR A 114 -5.07 -4.03 -17.91
CA THR A 114 -4.23 -2.81 -17.94
C THR A 114 -4.99 -1.62 -18.56
N SER A 115 -4.37 -0.45 -18.62
CA SER A 115 -4.96 0.84 -19.02
C SER A 115 -5.78 0.89 -20.32
N GLY A 116 -5.73 -0.15 -21.16
CA GLY A 116 -6.60 -0.34 -22.33
C GLY A 116 -7.91 -1.09 -22.05
N SER A 117 -8.18 -1.51 -20.81
CA SER A 117 -9.39 -2.25 -20.45
C SER A 117 -10.63 -1.36 -20.55
N LEU A 118 -11.66 -1.86 -21.25
CA LEU A 118 -12.95 -1.18 -21.40
C LEU A 118 -13.88 -1.39 -20.19
N PHE A 119 -13.54 -2.31 -19.29
CA PHE A 119 -14.41 -2.74 -18.19
C PHE A 119 -13.85 -2.29 -16.84
N VAL A 120 -14.31 -1.12 -16.37
CA VAL A 120 -13.83 -0.50 -15.12
C VAL A 120 -14.00 -1.42 -13.91
N SER A 121 -15.15 -2.08 -13.77
CA SER A 121 -15.42 -2.98 -12.63
C SER A 121 -14.54 -4.22 -12.63
N GLU A 122 -14.23 -4.76 -13.82
CA GLU A 122 -13.35 -5.91 -13.97
C GLU A 122 -11.91 -5.54 -13.64
N ARG A 123 -11.46 -4.34 -14.05
CA ARG A 123 -10.15 -3.82 -13.67
C ARG A 123 -10.01 -3.66 -12.15
N SER A 124 -11.00 -3.07 -11.48
CA SER A 124 -10.95 -2.92 -10.01
C SER A 124 -10.80 -4.27 -9.31
N THR A 125 -11.57 -5.27 -9.75
CA THR A 125 -11.49 -6.64 -9.19
C THR A 125 -10.11 -7.27 -9.46
N ALA A 126 -9.58 -7.11 -10.67
CA ALA A 126 -8.26 -7.61 -11.04
C ALA A 126 -7.13 -6.93 -10.22
N LEU A 127 -7.27 -5.62 -9.94
CA LEU A 127 -6.31 -4.89 -9.12
C LEU A 127 -6.33 -5.37 -7.67
N GLU A 128 -7.52 -5.58 -7.09
CA GLU A 128 -7.63 -6.13 -5.74
C GLU A 128 -6.98 -7.52 -5.63
N ASP A 129 -7.18 -8.38 -6.62
CA ASP A 129 -6.53 -9.69 -6.68
C ASP A 129 -5.00 -9.58 -6.83
N ALA A 130 -4.52 -8.72 -7.73
CA ALA A 130 -3.09 -8.50 -7.93
C ALA A 130 -2.41 -7.90 -6.69
N LEU A 131 -3.06 -6.95 -6.00
CA LEU A 131 -2.59 -6.39 -4.73
C LEU A 131 -2.48 -7.47 -3.65
N ARG A 132 -3.50 -8.34 -3.53
CA ARG A 132 -3.49 -9.44 -2.57
C ARG A 132 -2.35 -10.43 -2.85
N ARG A 133 -2.19 -10.87 -4.10
CA ARG A 133 -1.11 -11.78 -4.51
C ARG A 133 0.26 -11.18 -4.26
N GLN A 134 0.47 -9.92 -4.63
CA GLN A 134 1.74 -9.25 -4.40
C GLN A 134 2.02 -9.01 -2.91
N ALA A 135 1.00 -8.70 -2.12
CA ALA A 135 1.13 -8.61 -0.67
C ALA A 135 1.54 -9.94 -0.06
N GLN A 136 1.05 -11.07 -0.58
CA GLN A 136 1.44 -12.41 -0.09
C GLN A 136 2.96 -12.66 -0.20
N GLU A 137 3.61 -12.11 -1.22
CA GLU A 137 5.06 -12.26 -1.45
C GLU A 137 5.91 -11.31 -0.59
N CYS A 138 5.39 -10.10 -0.33
CA CYS A 138 6.20 -9.00 0.22
C CYS A 138 5.79 -8.55 1.63
N ALA A 139 4.58 -8.88 2.08
CA ALA A 139 4.10 -8.46 3.38
C ALA A 139 4.88 -9.16 4.49
N PHE A 140 4.93 -8.49 5.64
CA PHE A 140 5.56 -9.05 6.81
C PHE A 140 4.89 -10.36 7.23
N ARG A 141 5.73 -11.28 7.71
CA ARG A 141 5.30 -12.52 8.34
C ARG A 141 5.61 -12.45 9.82
N GLY A 142 4.58 -12.58 10.66
CA GLY A 142 4.74 -12.64 12.11
C GLY A 142 5.40 -13.95 12.54
N SER A 143 6.14 -13.92 13.65
CA SER A 143 6.57 -15.16 14.32
C SER A 143 5.39 -15.78 15.09
N PRO A 144 5.41 -17.11 15.35
CA PRO A 144 4.39 -17.77 16.16
C PRO A 144 4.17 -17.08 17.52
N GLU A 145 5.26 -16.63 18.15
CA GLU A 145 5.24 -15.91 19.43
C GLU A 145 4.40 -14.62 19.39
N GLN A 146 4.37 -13.91 18.25
CA GLN A 146 3.56 -12.70 18.05
C GLN A 146 2.07 -13.01 17.82
N MET A 147 1.74 -14.27 17.54
CA MET A 147 0.39 -14.77 17.28
C MET A 147 -0.18 -15.54 18.49
N GLU A 148 0.66 -16.00 19.41
CA GLU A 148 0.30 -16.84 20.58
C GLU A 148 -0.08 -16.04 21.85
N ASP A 149 0.21 -14.73 21.91
CA ASP A 149 -0.04 -13.91 23.10
C ASP A 149 -1.53 -13.50 23.31
N PHE A 150 -2.49 -14.04 22.54
CA PHE A 150 -3.92 -13.69 22.65
C PHE A 150 -4.90 -14.83 22.33
#